data_AF-A0A7J7SFL3-F1
#
_entry.id   AF-A0A7J7SFL3-F1
#
_cell.length_a   1.000
_cell.length_b   1.000
_cell.length_c   1.000
_cell.angle_alpha   90.00
_cell.angle_beta   90.00
_cell.angle_gamma   90.00
#
_symmetry.space_group_name_H-M   'P 1'
#
loop_
_entity.id
_entity.type
_entity.pdbx_description
1 polymer ?
#
loop_
_entity_poly.entity_id
_entity_poly.type
_entity_poly.pdbx_seq_one_letter_code
_entity_poly.pdbx_strand_id
1 'polypeptide(L)'
;MPVAMDTGQASGPSRAGHKDKCLQVLLRELCQLQAKQRKLKREVEKYKLFEDYLVKVLEKIPKGYSEGREMEEAQEEALVEVLVQHYGKLFAVSQDIQKLLEAFSRMSQAVHQSLESLEESHRALIPTLKIRLCQLQKRCHRRQEQQWQSEHNVAFQKDRGSYHSQLLSYLQMTIDHMAQQCCSSAPAVPMGVFTKLDLIQKFILDKMETVKFILLCMEPRVCWTDGSHKDQQCRSHPRSFRKCPPRQALIPGASLTNTETSECPCLR
;
A
#
# COMPACT_ATOMS: atom_id res chain seq x y z
N MET A 1 23.38 1.67 168.97
CA MET A 1 24.11 0.41 169.17
C MET A 1 25.03 0.18 167.96
N PRO A 2 26.28 -0.23 168.18
CA PRO A 2 27.47 0.31 167.51
C PRO A 2 28.29 -0.79 166.77
N VAL A 3 29.58 -0.48 166.52
CA VAL A 3 30.71 -1.29 165.98
C VAL A 3 30.96 -0.99 164.49
N ALA A 4 31.79 0.00 164.15
CA ALA A 4 33.27 0.08 164.24
C ALA A 4 34.00 -0.83 163.25
N MET A 5 34.68 -0.24 162.28
CA MET A 5 36.15 -0.37 162.17
C MET A 5 36.71 0.64 161.17
N ASP A 6 37.61 1.45 161.72
CA ASP A 6 38.61 2.25 161.04
C ASP A 6 39.68 1.32 160.47
N THR A 7 40.11 1.56 159.22
CA THR A 7 41.44 1.18 158.75
C THR A 7 41.85 2.09 157.60
N GLY A 8 42.80 2.97 157.88
CA GLY A 8 44.09 2.92 157.18
C GLY A 8 44.18 3.63 155.83
N GLN A 9 44.52 4.90 155.88
CA GLN A 9 45.68 5.50 155.22
C GLN A 9 46.36 4.67 154.10
N ALA A 10 46.18 5.09 152.84
CA ALA A 10 47.19 4.89 151.79
C ALA A 10 47.02 5.94 150.68
N SER A 11 47.86 6.97 150.72
CA SER A 11 48.22 7.76 149.55
C SER A 11 48.84 6.85 148.49
N GLY A 12 48.30 6.84 147.27
CA GLY A 12 48.82 6.07 146.13
C GLY A 12 48.47 6.73 144.79
N PRO A 13 49.46 7.09 143.94
CA PRO A 13 49.27 7.92 142.77
C PRO A 13 48.82 7.08 141.56
N SER A 14 47.56 7.16 141.14
CA SER A 14 47.08 6.42 139.94
C SER A 14 46.47 7.31 138.84
N ARG A 15 46.28 8.61 139.09
CA ARG A 15 45.64 9.52 138.12
C ARG A 15 46.62 10.15 137.11
N ALA A 16 47.94 10.06 137.34
CA ALA A 16 48.97 10.58 136.45
C ALA A 16 49.35 9.59 135.33
N GLY A 17 49.51 8.30 135.64
CA GLY A 17 49.92 7.27 134.67
C GLY A 17 48.87 6.92 133.60
N HIS A 18 47.57 7.17 133.83
CA HIS A 18 46.54 7.00 132.81
C HIS A 18 46.52 8.16 131.80
N LYS A 19 46.81 9.39 132.25
CA LYS A 19 46.87 10.58 131.38
C LYS A 19 48.08 10.53 130.45
N ASP A 20 49.22 10.04 130.93
CA ASP A 20 50.41 9.81 130.08
C ASP A 20 50.17 8.75 129.00
N LYS A 21 49.44 7.67 129.33
CA LYS A 21 49.03 6.66 128.34
C LYS A 21 48.08 7.25 127.29
N CYS A 22 47.10 8.06 127.70
CA CYS A 22 46.22 8.76 126.76
C CYS A 22 46.97 9.78 125.88
N LEU A 23 47.92 10.53 126.44
CA LEU A 23 48.76 11.46 125.70
C LEU A 23 49.62 10.75 124.65
N GLN A 24 50.20 9.59 124.99
CA GLN A 24 50.94 8.77 124.02
C GLN A 24 50.05 8.24 122.88
N VAL A 25 48.81 7.85 123.18
CA VAL A 25 47.85 7.42 122.15
C VAL A 25 47.53 8.57 121.20
N LEU A 26 47.23 9.76 121.72
CA LEU A 26 46.94 10.96 120.92
C LEU A 26 48.15 11.38 120.07
N LEU A 27 49.37 11.33 120.62
CA LEU A 27 50.60 11.58 119.87
C LEU A 27 50.77 10.60 118.70
N ARG A 28 50.50 9.31 118.94
CA ARG A 28 50.57 8.27 117.90
C ARG A 28 49.53 8.50 116.80
N GLU A 29 48.30 8.85 117.16
CA GLU A 29 47.24 9.19 116.21
C GLU A 29 47.57 10.43 115.39
N LEU A 30 48.12 11.47 116.02
CA LEU A 30 48.54 12.69 115.35
C LEU A 30 49.67 12.41 114.35
N CYS A 31 50.65 11.58 114.73
CA CYS A 31 51.69 11.10 113.80
C CYS A 31 51.10 10.30 112.63
N GLN A 32 50.11 9.42 112.86
CA GLN A 32 49.46 8.65 111.81
C GLN A 32 48.64 9.54 110.87
N LEU A 33 47.89 10.51 111.40
CA LEU A 33 47.13 11.48 110.62
C LEU A 33 48.07 12.34 109.77
N GLN A 34 49.20 12.78 110.34
CA GLN A 34 50.20 13.53 109.59
C GLN A 34 50.82 12.70 108.45
N ALA A 35 51.05 11.39 108.67
CA ALA A 35 51.49 10.49 107.62
C ALA A 35 50.43 10.29 106.52
N LYS A 36 49.16 10.12 106.89
CA LYS A 36 48.04 10.02 105.94
C LYS A 36 47.85 11.31 105.13
N GLN A 37 47.93 12.47 105.77
CA GLN A 37 47.86 13.77 105.09
C GLN A 37 48.99 13.94 104.07
N ARG A 38 50.22 13.57 104.43
CA ARG A 38 51.36 13.57 103.50
C ARG A 38 51.16 12.61 102.34
N LYS A 39 50.59 11.42 102.58
CA LYS A 39 50.27 10.45 101.51
C LYS A 39 49.21 10.99 100.56
N LEU A 40 48.13 11.56 101.09
CA LEU A 40 47.05 12.13 100.27
C LEU A 40 47.56 13.31 99.43
N LYS A 41 48.40 14.19 100.01
CA LYS A 41 49.00 15.30 99.27
C LYS A 41 49.78 14.84 98.05
N ARG A 42 50.56 13.75 98.18
CA ARG A 42 51.31 13.15 97.06
C ARG A 42 50.40 12.55 95.99
N GLU A 43 49.30 11.89 96.38
CA GLU A 43 48.34 11.35 95.41
C GLU A 43 47.61 12.48 94.66
N VAL A 44 47.21 13.55 95.34
CA VAL A 44 46.60 14.72 94.70
C VAL A 44 47.55 15.34 93.67
N GLU A 45 48.83 15.54 94.03
CA GLU A 45 49.84 16.05 93.11
C GLU A 45 50.05 15.11 91.90
N LYS A 46 50.02 13.79 92.12
CA LYS A 46 50.11 12.79 91.04
C LYS A 46 48.93 12.88 90.06
N TYR A 47 47.70 13.01 90.56
CA TYR A 47 46.51 13.07 89.69
C TYR A 47 46.33 14.42 89.00
N LYS A 48 46.85 15.50 89.57
CA LYS A 48 46.83 16.83 88.95
C LYS A 48 47.51 16.84 87.57
N LEU A 49 48.59 16.08 87.39
CA LEU A 49 49.26 15.95 86.08
C LEU A 49 48.35 15.34 85.01
N PHE A 50 47.46 14.42 85.39
CA PHE A 50 46.48 13.84 84.47
C PHE A 50 45.35 14.82 84.15
N GLU A 51 44.89 15.59 85.13
CA GLU A 51 43.91 16.65 84.93
C GLU A 51 44.43 17.71 83.95
N ASP A 52 45.64 18.22 84.17
CA ASP A 52 46.29 19.19 83.27
C ASP A 52 46.48 18.63 81.85
N TYR A 53 46.75 17.33 81.72
CA TYR A 53 46.83 16.66 80.43
C TYR A 53 45.47 16.57 79.74
N LEU A 54 44.42 16.16 80.47
CA LEU A 54 43.06 16.06 79.93
C LEU A 54 42.54 17.43 79.47
N VAL A 55 42.81 18.50 80.23
CA VAL A 55 42.47 19.88 79.83
C VAL A 55 43.18 20.25 78.52
N LYS A 56 44.49 19.98 78.39
CA LYS A 56 45.23 20.23 77.14
C LYS A 56 44.72 19.40 75.95
N VAL A 57 44.27 18.17 76.19
CA VAL A 57 43.65 17.34 75.15
C VAL A 57 42.33 17.96 74.70
N LEU A 58 41.49 18.41 75.64
CA LEU A 58 40.23 19.09 75.34
C LEU A 58 40.42 20.42 74.61
N GLU A 59 41.50 21.17 74.89
CA GLU A 59 41.85 22.41 74.17
C GLU A 59 42.31 22.15 72.72
N LYS A 60 42.91 20.99 72.46
CA LYS A 60 43.37 20.58 71.12
C LYS A 60 42.27 20.00 70.25
N ILE A 61 41.23 19.45 70.87
CA ILE A 61 40.03 19.06 70.14
C ILE A 61 39.40 20.37 69.65
N PRO A 62 39.26 20.57 68.33
CA PRO A 62 38.57 21.73 67.81
C PRO A 62 37.23 21.85 68.51
N LYS A 63 36.97 22.98 69.18
CA LYS A 63 35.67 23.29 69.80
C LYS A 63 34.64 23.47 68.69
N GLY A 64 34.25 22.38 68.05
CA GLY A 64 33.51 22.42 66.80
C GLY A 64 32.00 22.57 66.95
N TYR A 65 31.41 22.59 68.15
CA TYR A 65 30.01 22.13 68.24
C TYR A 65 29.14 22.70 69.37
N SER A 66 29.30 23.97 69.78
CA SER A 66 28.39 24.52 70.81
C SER A 66 27.89 25.96 70.63
N GLU A 67 28.58 26.86 69.92
CA GLU A 67 28.14 28.27 69.82
C GLU A 67 27.70 28.73 68.42
N GLY A 68 27.98 27.96 67.37
CA GLY A 68 27.45 28.18 66.00
C GLY A 68 26.39 27.17 65.56
N ARG A 69 26.10 26.18 66.41
CA ARG A 69 25.29 24.99 66.09
C ARG A 69 23.89 25.34 65.58
N GLU A 70 23.20 26.31 66.19
CA GLU A 70 21.86 26.69 65.74
C GLU A 70 21.86 27.42 64.39
N MET A 71 22.93 28.18 64.09
CA MET A 71 23.06 28.91 62.82
C MET A 71 23.56 28.00 61.69
N GLU A 72 24.45 27.06 61.98
CA GLU A 72 24.88 26.01 61.04
C GLU A 72 23.78 24.97 60.80
N GLU A 73 23.08 24.50 61.83
CA GLU A 73 21.94 23.58 61.67
C GLU A 73 20.82 24.24 60.84
N ALA A 74 20.50 25.52 61.07
CA ALA A 74 19.54 26.25 60.24
C ALA A 74 20.02 26.43 58.79
N GLN A 75 21.33 26.62 58.57
CA GLN A 75 21.90 26.75 57.23
C GLN A 75 21.93 25.39 56.50
N GLU A 76 22.19 24.31 57.21
CA GLU A 76 22.17 22.94 56.71
C GLU A 76 20.73 22.49 56.41
N GLU A 77 19.78 22.84 57.26
CA GLU A 77 18.35 22.61 57.05
C GLU A 77 17.82 23.40 55.85
N ALA A 78 18.23 24.67 55.69
CA ALA A 78 17.89 25.46 54.50
C ALA A 78 18.48 24.87 53.20
N LEU A 79 19.72 24.35 53.23
CA LEU A 79 20.33 23.67 52.09
C LEU A 79 19.58 22.39 51.72
N VAL A 80 19.19 21.59 52.73
CA VAL A 80 18.38 20.39 52.54
C VAL A 80 17.01 20.75 51.96
N GLU A 81 16.38 21.82 52.44
CA GLU A 81 15.09 22.28 51.93
C GLU A 81 15.18 22.69 50.45
N VAL A 82 16.22 23.44 50.06
CA VAL A 82 16.47 23.80 48.65
C VAL A 82 16.65 22.55 47.78
N LEU A 83 17.39 21.55 48.26
CA LEU A 83 17.58 20.29 47.54
C LEU A 83 16.27 19.52 47.39
N VAL A 84 15.48 19.40 48.46
CA VAL A 84 14.16 18.75 48.42
C VAL A 84 13.24 19.46 47.44
N GLN A 85 13.22 20.78 47.45
CA GLN A 85 12.43 21.57 46.50
C GLN A 85 12.91 21.38 45.05
N HIS A 86 14.23 21.34 44.82
CA HIS A 86 14.79 21.11 43.49
C HIS A 86 14.40 19.73 42.95
N TYR A 87 14.58 18.66 43.74
CA TYR A 87 14.20 17.32 43.33
C TYR A 87 12.69 17.15 43.20
N GLY A 88 11.89 17.81 44.04
CA GLY A 88 10.44 17.85 43.91
C GLY A 88 9.99 18.43 42.56
N LYS A 89 10.60 19.55 42.14
CA LYS A 89 10.35 20.14 40.81
C LYS A 89 10.78 19.21 39.69
N LEU A 90 11.97 18.60 39.80
CA LEU A 90 12.48 17.65 38.80
C LEU A 90 11.56 16.44 38.66
N PHE A 91 11.05 15.92 39.77
CA PHE A 91 10.12 14.81 39.79
C PHE A 91 8.77 15.17 39.15
N ALA A 92 8.23 16.37 39.43
CA ALA A 92 7.01 16.85 38.79
C ALA A 92 7.17 16.93 37.26
N VAL A 93 8.28 17.53 36.79
CA VAL A 93 8.59 17.59 35.35
C VAL A 93 8.74 16.20 34.75
N SER A 94 9.41 15.27 35.45
CA SER A 94 9.54 13.88 35.00
C SER A 94 8.19 13.20 34.84
N GLN A 95 7.25 13.40 35.78
CA GLN A 95 5.91 12.86 35.67
C GLN A 95 5.14 13.46 34.49
N ASP A 96 5.27 14.75 34.25
CA ASP A 96 4.58 15.41 33.15
C ASP A 96 5.11 14.97 31.78
N ILE A 97 6.43 14.79 31.66
CA ILE A 97 7.04 14.19 30.46
C ILE A 97 6.50 12.78 30.24
N GLN A 98 6.35 11.99 31.30
CA GLN A 98 5.82 10.63 31.20
C GLN A 98 4.37 10.61 30.72
N LYS A 99 3.51 11.51 31.24
CA LYS A 99 2.14 11.69 30.73
C LYS A 99 2.13 12.11 29.26
N LEU A 100 3.02 13.01 28.86
CA LEU A 100 3.13 13.46 27.47
C LEU A 100 3.55 12.30 26.55
N LEU A 101 4.51 11.49 26.98
CA LEU A 101 4.96 10.32 26.23
C LEU A 101 3.86 9.27 26.09
N GLU A 102 3.08 9.02 27.15
CA GLU A 102 1.91 8.14 27.10
C GLU A 102 0.85 8.66 26.13
N ALA A 103 0.54 9.96 26.17
CA ALA A 103 -0.41 10.57 25.25
C ALA A 103 0.07 10.47 23.80
N PHE A 104 1.36 10.74 23.56
CA PHE A 104 1.98 10.59 22.25
C PHE A 104 1.93 9.14 21.75
N SER A 105 2.22 8.16 22.62
CA SER A 105 2.13 6.74 22.30
C SER A 105 0.72 6.33 21.89
N ARG A 106 -0.30 6.73 22.66
CA ARG A 106 -1.71 6.46 22.32
C ARG A 106 -2.12 7.09 20.99
N MET A 107 -1.71 8.33 20.73
CA MET A 107 -2.01 9.02 19.48
C MET A 107 -1.33 8.34 18.29
N SER A 108 -0.05 7.98 18.43
CA SER A 108 0.70 7.26 17.40
C SER A 108 0.06 5.90 17.08
N GLN A 109 -0.38 5.18 18.11
CA GLN A 109 -1.09 3.91 17.94
C GLN A 109 -2.42 4.08 17.22
N ALA A 110 -3.20 5.11 17.55
CA ALA A 110 -4.45 5.41 16.86
C ALA A 110 -4.22 5.73 15.37
N VAL A 111 -3.19 6.53 15.06
CA VAL A 111 -2.79 6.81 13.68
C VAL A 111 -2.40 5.53 12.94
N HIS A 112 -1.58 4.67 13.53
CA HIS A 112 -1.21 3.37 12.93
C HIS A 112 -2.44 2.51 12.63
N GLN A 113 -3.36 2.37 13.58
CA GLN A 113 -4.59 1.59 13.38
C GLN A 113 -5.47 2.15 12.26
N SER A 114 -5.60 3.49 12.19
CA SER A 114 -6.36 4.13 11.11
C SER A 114 -5.69 3.92 9.74
N LEU A 115 -4.37 3.95 9.68
CA LEU A 115 -3.62 3.70 8.46
C LEU A 115 -3.78 2.24 8.01
N GLU A 116 -3.63 1.28 8.92
CA GLU A 116 -3.84 -0.14 8.64
C GLU A 116 -5.25 -0.41 8.09
N SER A 117 -6.27 0.15 8.74
CA SER A 117 -7.66 0.05 8.29
C SER A 117 -7.86 0.65 6.89
N LEU A 118 -7.26 1.82 6.62
CA LEU A 118 -7.32 2.44 5.30
C LEU A 118 -6.61 1.58 4.24
N GLU A 119 -5.44 1.04 4.55
CA GLU A 119 -4.69 0.15 3.66
C GLU A 119 -5.48 -1.13 3.35
N GLU A 120 -6.16 -1.71 4.33
CA GLU A 120 -7.02 -2.88 4.15
C GLU A 120 -8.23 -2.58 3.29
N SER A 121 -8.85 -1.42 3.49
CA SER A 121 -9.94 -0.95 2.62
C SER A 121 -9.47 -0.80 1.17
N HIS A 122 -8.28 -0.26 0.95
CA HIS A 122 -7.69 -0.08 -0.37
C HIS A 122 -7.34 -1.44 -1.00
N ARG A 123 -6.73 -2.36 -0.24
CA ARG A 123 -6.46 -3.74 -0.67
C ARG A 123 -7.73 -4.48 -1.09
N ALA A 124 -8.86 -4.25 -0.42
CA ALA A 124 -10.15 -4.85 -0.78
C ALA A 124 -10.83 -4.16 -1.99
N LEU A 125 -10.66 -2.84 -2.12
CA LEU A 125 -11.26 -2.06 -3.20
C LEU A 125 -10.62 -2.35 -4.56
N ILE A 126 -9.30 -2.51 -4.63
CA ILE A 126 -8.58 -2.73 -5.89
C ILE A 126 -9.13 -3.94 -6.68
N PRO A 127 -9.26 -5.15 -6.11
CA PRO A 127 -9.83 -6.30 -6.81
C PRO A 127 -11.25 -6.04 -7.30
N THR A 128 -12.07 -5.36 -6.48
CA THR A 128 -13.46 -5.01 -6.82
C THR A 128 -13.52 -4.11 -8.06
N LEU A 129 -12.66 -3.08 -8.11
CA LEU A 129 -12.56 -2.18 -9.27
C LEU A 129 -12.04 -2.91 -10.50
N LYS A 130 -11.02 -3.78 -10.35
CA LYS A 130 -10.51 -4.62 -11.44
C LYS A 130 -11.62 -5.49 -12.03
N ILE A 131 -12.41 -6.15 -11.19
CA ILE A 131 -13.56 -6.97 -11.63
C ILE A 131 -14.56 -6.13 -12.42
N ARG A 132 -14.94 -4.95 -11.91
CA ARG A 132 -15.88 -4.06 -12.60
C ARG A 132 -15.33 -3.58 -13.94
N LEU A 133 -14.05 -3.24 -14.01
CA LEU A 133 -13.39 -2.80 -15.24
C LEU A 133 -13.38 -3.92 -16.28
N CYS A 134 -13.03 -5.14 -15.89
CA CYS A 134 -13.11 -6.31 -16.77
C CYS A 134 -14.55 -6.56 -17.26
N GLN A 135 -15.55 -6.39 -16.39
CA GLN A 135 -16.95 -6.52 -16.77
C GLN A 135 -17.38 -5.46 -17.79
N LEU A 136 -16.99 -4.20 -17.59
CA LEU A 136 -17.29 -3.11 -18.52
C LEU A 136 -16.59 -3.33 -19.87
N GLN A 137 -15.32 -3.73 -19.86
CA GLN A 137 -14.58 -4.02 -21.09
C GLN A 137 -15.25 -5.15 -21.89
N LYS A 138 -15.69 -6.23 -21.23
CA LYS A 138 -16.46 -7.31 -21.88
C LYS A 138 -17.76 -6.79 -22.50
N ARG A 139 -18.47 -5.87 -21.83
CA ARG A 139 -19.71 -5.28 -22.37
C ARG A 139 -19.43 -4.39 -23.58
N CYS A 140 -18.37 -3.57 -23.53
CA CYS A 140 -17.95 -2.73 -24.65
C CYS A 140 -17.58 -3.58 -25.86
N HIS A 141 -16.78 -4.63 -25.65
CA HIS A 141 -16.37 -5.52 -26.73
C HIS A 141 -17.57 -6.22 -27.39
N ARG A 142 -18.50 -6.78 -26.58
CA ARG A 142 -19.74 -7.38 -27.12
C ARG A 142 -20.57 -6.39 -27.93
N ARG A 143 -20.70 -5.15 -27.45
CA ARG A 143 -21.46 -4.12 -28.15
C ARG A 143 -20.80 -3.73 -29.46
N GLN A 144 -19.48 -3.59 -29.47
CA GLN A 144 -18.69 -3.33 -30.67
C GLN A 144 -18.85 -4.45 -31.70
N GLU A 145 -18.82 -5.71 -31.24
CA GLU A 145 -18.98 -6.88 -32.10
C GLU A 145 -20.40 -6.95 -32.70
N GLN A 146 -21.42 -6.65 -31.91
CA GLN A 146 -22.81 -6.52 -32.39
C GLN A 146 -22.98 -5.39 -33.40
N GLN A 147 -22.33 -4.25 -33.16
CA GLN A 147 -22.34 -3.13 -34.08
C GLN A 147 -21.65 -3.49 -35.39
N TRP A 148 -20.47 -4.10 -35.33
CA TRP A 148 -19.73 -4.57 -36.51
C TRP A 148 -20.55 -5.56 -37.35
N GLN A 149 -21.21 -6.53 -36.69
CA GLN A 149 -22.11 -7.47 -37.37
C GLN A 149 -23.28 -6.76 -38.06
N SER A 150 -23.88 -5.77 -37.40
CA SER A 150 -25.01 -5.00 -37.95
C SER A 150 -24.56 -4.15 -39.15
N GLU A 151 -23.42 -3.48 -39.05
CA GLU A 151 -22.83 -2.70 -40.14
C GLU A 151 -22.50 -3.58 -41.35
N HIS A 152 -21.92 -4.76 -41.12
CA HIS A 152 -21.63 -5.72 -42.19
C HIS A 152 -22.92 -6.23 -42.86
N ASN A 153 -23.96 -6.53 -42.09
CA ASN A 153 -25.26 -6.94 -42.61
C ASN A 153 -25.92 -5.85 -43.45
N VAL A 154 -25.86 -4.59 -43.01
CA VAL A 154 -26.39 -3.43 -43.73
C VAL A 154 -25.61 -3.19 -45.03
N ALA A 155 -24.28 -3.26 -44.99
CA ALA A 155 -23.43 -3.13 -46.18
C ALA A 155 -23.76 -4.20 -47.23
N PHE A 156 -23.85 -5.47 -46.80
CA PHE A 156 -24.19 -6.58 -47.68
C PHE A 156 -25.59 -6.45 -48.30
N GLN A 157 -26.57 -5.95 -47.54
CA GLN A 157 -27.92 -5.70 -48.04
C GLN A 157 -27.94 -4.54 -49.05
N LYS A 158 -27.18 -3.48 -48.80
CA LYS A 158 -27.04 -2.32 -49.69
C LYS A 158 -26.41 -2.70 -51.02
N ASP A 159 -25.35 -3.51 -50.99
CA ASP A 159 -24.65 -3.97 -52.20
C ASP A 159 -25.54 -4.90 -53.05
N ARG A 160 -26.29 -5.80 -52.40
CA ARG A 160 -27.28 -6.64 -53.10
C ARG A 160 -28.39 -5.82 -53.74
N GLY A 161 -28.89 -4.80 -53.05
CA GLY A 161 -29.89 -3.86 -53.57
C GLY A 161 -29.38 -3.08 -54.78
N SER A 162 -28.12 -2.63 -54.73
CA SER A 162 -27.44 -1.93 -55.84
C SER A 162 -27.23 -2.83 -57.06
N TYR A 163 -26.77 -4.07 -56.86
CA TYR A 163 -26.62 -5.03 -57.96
C TYR A 163 -27.96 -5.33 -58.65
N HIS A 164 -29.02 -5.52 -57.86
CA HIS A 164 -30.33 -5.84 -58.39
C HIS A 164 -30.94 -4.66 -59.17
N SER A 165 -30.78 -3.42 -58.68
CA SER A 165 -31.26 -2.23 -59.40
C SER A 165 -30.48 -1.98 -60.69
N GLN A 166 -29.16 -2.22 -60.69
CA GLN A 166 -28.31 -2.09 -61.88
C GLN A 166 -28.67 -3.14 -62.94
N LEU A 167 -28.92 -4.39 -62.53
CA LEU A 167 -29.38 -5.46 -63.43
C LEU A 167 -30.75 -5.15 -64.05
N LEU A 168 -31.70 -4.66 -63.24
CA LEU A 168 -33.02 -4.26 -63.73
C LEU A 168 -32.92 -3.10 -64.73
N SER A 169 -32.06 -2.11 -64.48
CA SER A 169 -31.79 -1.01 -65.40
C SER A 169 -31.21 -1.51 -66.74
N TYR A 170 -30.24 -2.43 -66.70
CA TYR A 170 -29.69 -3.04 -67.91
C TYR A 170 -30.72 -3.84 -68.72
N LEU A 171 -31.56 -4.65 -68.05
CA LEU A 171 -32.65 -5.38 -68.69
C LEU A 171 -33.65 -4.43 -69.35
N GLN A 172 -34.05 -3.38 -68.64
CA GLN A 172 -34.98 -2.38 -69.18
C GLN A 172 -34.38 -1.65 -70.39
N MET A 173 -33.11 -1.25 -70.33
CA MET A 173 -32.39 -0.65 -71.47
C MET A 173 -32.31 -1.60 -72.68
N THR A 174 -32.10 -2.89 -72.43
CA THR A 174 -32.05 -3.92 -73.48
C THR A 174 -33.42 -4.10 -74.15
N ILE A 175 -34.50 -4.18 -73.37
CA ILE A 175 -35.88 -4.26 -73.87
C ILE A 175 -36.22 -3.03 -74.70
N ASP A 176 -35.85 -1.84 -74.22
CA ASP A 176 -36.11 -0.58 -74.91
C ASP A 176 -35.40 -0.52 -76.26
N HIS A 177 -34.12 -0.92 -76.30
CA HIS A 177 -33.35 -0.99 -77.54
C HIS A 177 -33.94 -2.01 -78.53
N MET A 178 -34.28 -3.22 -78.07
CA MET A 178 -34.90 -4.23 -78.93
C MET A 178 -36.27 -3.75 -79.47
N ALA A 179 -37.10 -3.13 -78.64
CA ALA A 179 -38.38 -2.59 -79.07
C ALA A 179 -38.22 -1.47 -80.09
N GLN A 180 -37.22 -0.59 -79.92
CA GLN A 180 -36.90 0.45 -80.89
C GLN A 180 -36.47 -0.13 -82.23
N GLN A 181 -35.66 -1.20 -82.24
CA GLN A 181 -35.28 -1.89 -83.47
C GLN A 181 -36.48 -2.56 -84.18
N CYS A 182 -37.52 -2.91 -83.44
CA CYS A 182 -38.76 -3.47 -83.99
C CYS A 182 -39.73 -2.39 -84.52
N CYS A 183 -39.56 -1.13 -84.11
CA CYS A 183 -40.39 0.00 -84.56
C CYS A 183 -39.96 0.52 -85.94
N SER A 184 -40.88 0.57 -86.91
CA SER A 184 -40.61 1.04 -88.28
C SER A 184 -41.05 2.49 -88.56
N SER A 185 -41.47 3.28 -87.56
CA SER A 185 -42.01 4.66 -87.74
C SER A 185 -41.71 5.59 -86.56
N ALA A 186 -41.78 6.92 -86.80
CA ALA A 186 -41.24 8.05 -86.03
C ALA A 186 -41.91 8.33 -84.65
N PRO A 187 -41.47 9.38 -83.93
CA PRO A 187 -40.92 9.32 -82.57
C PRO A 187 -41.85 8.68 -81.53
N ALA A 188 -41.29 7.74 -80.77
CA ALA A 188 -42.01 6.89 -79.83
C ALA A 188 -42.51 7.65 -78.59
N VAL A 189 -43.82 7.57 -78.34
CA VAL A 189 -44.43 7.83 -77.03
C VAL A 189 -43.82 6.86 -76.00
N PRO A 190 -43.62 7.25 -74.72
CA PRO A 190 -43.10 6.34 -73.70
C PRO A 190 -43.99 5.10 -73.56
N MET A 191 -43.54 3.97 -74.11
CA MET A 191 -44.22 2.68 -74.01
C MET A 191 -43.81 1.93 -72.74
N GLY A 192 -44.77 1.27 -72.11
CA GLY A 192 -44.53 0.39 -70.97
C GLY A 192 -43.73 -0.85 -71.34
N VAL A 193 -43.08 -1.48 -70.36
CA VAL A 193 -42.21 -2.66 -70.57
C VAL A 193 -42.98 -3.83 -71.20
N PHE A 194 -44.19 -4.12 -70.72
CA PHE A 194 -45.02 -5.18 -71.28
C PHE A 194 -45.40 -4.92 -72.74
N THR A 195 -45.82 -3.70 -73.07
CA THR A 195 -46.14 -3.32 -74.45
C THR A 195 -44.93 -3.40 -75.39
N LYS A 196 -43.72 -3.12 -74.88
CA LYS A 196 -42.47 -3.29 -75.63
C LYS A 196 -42.17 -4.77 -75.90
N LEU A 197 -42.39 -5.64 -74.92
CA LEU A 197 -42.22 -7.08 -75.10
C LEU A 197 -43.23 -7.68 -76.08
N ASP A 198 -44.50 -7.28 -76.01
CA ASP A 198 -45.53 -7.71 -76.96
C ASP A 198 -45.17 -7.29 -78.40
N LEU A 199 -44.63 -6.07 -78.56
CA LEU A 199 -44.16 -5.57 -79.86
C LEU A 199 -42.99 -6.40 -80.39
N ILE A 200 -41.98 -6.68 -79.56
CA ILE A 200 -40.83 -7.52 -79.92
C ILE A 200 -41.31 -8.92 -80.32
N GLN A 201 -42.20 -9.53 -79.53
CA GLN A 201 -42.76 -10.85 -79.83
C GLN A 201 -43.49 -10.85 -81.17
N LYS A 202 -44.34 -9.85 -81.42
CA LYS A 202 -45.08 -9.71 -82.68
C LYS A 202 -44.12 -9.53 -83.87
N PHE A 203 -43.08 -8.73 -83.73
CA PHE A 203 -42.05 -8.55 -84.76
C PHE A 203 -41.29 -9.85 -85.07
N ILE A 204 -40.89 -10.61 -84.04
CA ILE A 204 -40.23 -11.90 -84.22
C ILE A 204 -41.14 -12.88 -84.98
N LEU A 205 -42.42 -12.95 -84.62
CA LEU A 205 -43.40 -13.81 -85.29
C LEU A 205 -43.59 -13.41 -86.77
N ASP A 206 -43.72 -12.12 -87.05
CA ASP A 206 -43.84 -11.57 -88.41
C ASP A 206 -42.59 -11.88 -89.27
N LYS A 207 -41.39 -11.69 -88.70
CA LYS A 207 -40.14 -12.03 -89.37
C LYS A 207 -40.01 -13.53 -89.64
N MET A 208 -40.41 -14.36 -88.69
CA MET A 208 -40.40 -15.81 -88.86
C MET A 208 -41.40 -16.27 -89.93
N GLU A 209 -42.59 -15.67 -89.98
CA GLU A 209 -43.58 -15.93 -91.02
C GLU A 209 -43.10 -15.44 -92.39
N THR A 210 -42.47 -14.27 -92.45
CA THR A 210 -41.82 -13.75 -93.67
C THR A 210 -40.73 -14.69 -94.16
N VAL A 211 -39.84 -15.17 -93.28
CA VAL A 211 -38.79 -16.13 -93.64
C VAL A 211 -39.39 -17.46 -94.11
N LYS A 212 -40.42 -17.95 -93.44
CA LYS A 212 -41.17 -19.15 -93.85
C LYS A 212 -41.78 -18.97 -95.25
N PHE A 213 -42.39 -17.82 -95.52
CA PHE A 213 -42.94 -17.47 -96.83
C PHE A 213 -41.84 -17.39 -97.90
N ILE A 214 -40.71 -16.74 -97.61
CA ILE A 214 -39.55 -16.69 -98.51
C ILE A 214 -39.04 -18.10 -98.81
N LEU A 215 -38.88 -18.96 -97.80
CA LEU A 215 -38.44 -20.35 -97.98
C LEU A 215 -39.42 -21.16 -98.85
N LEU A 216 -40.72 -20.96 -98.68
CA LEU A 216 -41.76 -21.60 -99.51
C LEU A 216 -41.75 -21.07 -100.96
N CYS A 217 -41.51 -19.78 -101.15
CA CYS A 217 -41.36 -19.18 -102.49
C CYS A 217 -40.01 -19.52 -103.14
N MET A 218 -39.03 -20.00 -102.38
CA MET A 218 -37.71 -20.42 -102.83
C MET A 218 -37.58 -21.95 -102.99
N GLU A 219 -38.68 -22.68 -103.17
CA GLU A 219 -38.60 -24.04 -103.71
C GLU A 219 -38.21 -24.04 -105.22
N PRO A 220 -37.40 -25.02 -105.65
CA PRO A 220 -36.50 -24.89 -106.79
C PRO A 220 -37.20 -25.01 -108.14
N ARG A 221 -36.94 -24.07 -109.07
CA ARG A 221 -37.14 -24.32 -110.50
C ARG A 221 -36.09 -25.34 -110.97
N VAL A 222 -36.47 -26.61 -110.99
CA VAL A 222 -35.78 -27.65 -111.76
C VAL A 222 -36.30 -27.58 -113.20
N CYS A 223 -35.47 -27.16 -114.14
CA CYS A 223 -35.61 -27.48 -115.56
C CYS A 223 -34.28 -28.07 -116.05
N TRP A 224 -34.28 -29.34 -116.43
CA TRP A 224 -33.23 -29.94 -117.25
C TRP A 224 -33.40 -29.44 -118.70
N THR A 225 -32.34 -29.03 -119.40
CA THR A 225 -31.66 -29.82 -120.46
C THR A 225 -30.47 -29.05 -121.05
N ASP A 226 -29.31 -29.72 -121.00
CA ASP A 226 -28.16 -29.79 -121.92
C ASP A 226 -27.71 -28.61 -122.80
N GLY A 227 -26.42 -28.28 -122.72
CA GLY A 227 -25.76 -27.28 -123.58
C GLY A 227 -24.43 -26.72 -123.06
N SER A 228 -23.37 -27.55 -123.05
CA SER A 228 -21.96 -27.21 -123.36
C SER A 228 -21.14 -26.21 -122.49
N HIS A 229 -20.06 -26.76 -121.91
CA HIS A 229 -18.69 -26.22 -121.75
C HIS A 229 -18.46 -24.84 -121.08
N LYS A 230 -17.92 -24.83 -119.85
CA LYS A 230 -16.48 -24.83 -119.51
C LYS A 230 -16.25 -24.41 -118.04
N ASP A 231 -15.33 -25.13 -117.39
CA ASP A 231 -14.32 -24.71 -116.42
C ASP A 231 -14.64 -23.57 -115.44
N GLN A 232 -14.58 -23.86 -114.13
CA GLN A 232 -13.39 -23.53 -113.30
C GLN A 232 -13.74 -23.64 -111.80
N GLN A 233 -13.40 -24.79 -111.23
CA GLN A 233 -12.88 -25.03 -109.89
C GLN A 233 -12.80 -23.83 -108.91
N CYS A 234 -13.63 -23.85 -107.87
CA CYS A 234 -13.32 -23.25 -106.56
C CYS A 234 -13.68 -24.23 -105.45
N ARG A 235 -12.67 -24.99 -105.02
CA ARG A 235 -12.69 -25.73 -103.74
C ARG A 235 -12.59 -24.71 -102.60
N SER A 236 -13.40 -24.87 -101.56
CA SER A 236 -13.09 -24.34 -100.23
C SER A 236 -13.72 -25.26 -99.18
N HIS A 237 -12.86 -25.97 -98.45
CA HIS A 237 -13.22 -26.87 -97.34
C HIS A 237 -13.68 -26.10 -96.09
N PRO A 238 -14.53 -26.68 -95.22
CA PRO A 238 -14.71 -26.18 -93.86
C PRO A 238 -13.58 -26.74 -92.97
N ARG A 239 -12.79 -25.87 -92.33
CA ARG A 239 -11.84 -26.30 -91.30
C ARG A 239 -12.52 -26.41 -89.93
N SER A 240 -12.38 -27.58 -89.35
CA SER A 240 -12.78 -27.99 -88.01
C SER A 240 -11.92 -27.40 -86.88
N PHE A 241 -12.57 -27.13 -85.75
CA PHE A 241 -12.13 -27.26 -84.35
C PHE A 241 -10.62 -27.25 -84.01
N ARG A 242 -10.22 -26.31 -83.14
CA ARG A 242 -9.16 -26.49 -82.12
C ARG A 242 -9.68 -25.88 -80.81
N LYS A 243 -10.15 -26.66 -79.84
CA LYS A 243 -9.41 -27.21 -78.67
C LYS A 243 -8.53 -26.19 -77.94
N CYS A 244 -8.98 -25.78 -76.75
CA CYS A 244 -8.22 -25.07 -75.72
C CYS A 244 -7.04 -25.93 -75.20
N PRO A 245 -5.94 -25.33 -74.75
CA PRO A 245 -5.05 -25.91 -73.76
C PRO A 245 -5.30 -25.36 -72.33
N PRO A 246 -4.85 -26.07 -71.27
CA PRO A 246 -5.31 -25.90 -69.90
C PRO A 246 -4.47 -24.92 -69.05
N ARG A 247 -5.08 -24.51 -67.93
CA ARG A 247 -4.56 -23.71 -66.80
C ARG A 247 -3.06 -23.89 -66.50
N GLN A 248 -2.38 -22.77 -66.22
CA GLN A 248 -1.20 -22.73 -65.36
C GLN A 248 -1.58 -22.04 -64.05
N ALA A 249 -1.35 -22.75 -62.95
CA ALA A 249 -1.43 -22.23 -61.59
C ALA A 249 -0.20 -21.36 -61.31
N LEU A 250 -0.42 -20.17 -60.73
CA LEU A 250 0.62 -19.34 -60.16
C LEU A 250 0.34 -19.16 -58.67
N ILE A 251 1.11 -19.89 -57.87
CA ILE A 251 1.64 -19.49 -56.55
C ILE A 251 3.12 -19.86 -56.66
N PRO A 252 4.09 -18.95 -56.40
CA PRO A 252 4.53 -18.74 -55.02
C PRO A 252 5.07 -17.33 -54.69
N GLY A 253 5.01 -16.98 -53.40
CA GLY A 253 5.69 -15.79 -52.89
C GLY A 253 5.37 -15.49 -51.42
N ALA A 254 5.81 -16.37 -50.52
CA ALA A 254 5.91 -16.06 -49.10
C ALA A 254 7.13 -15.15 -48.83
N SER A 255 6.92 -14.14 -48.01
CA SER A 255 7.88 -13.48 -47.10
C SER A 255 7.02 -13.01 -45.91
N LEU A 256 7.09 -13.58 -44.70
CA LEU A 256 8.12 -13.41 -43.65
C LEU A 256 8.60 -11.95 -43.63
N THR A 257 8.39 -11.14 -42.60
CA THR A 257 8.35 -11.34 -41.14
C THR A 257 7.69 -10.09 -40.51
N ASN A 258 7.00 -10.23 -39.39
CA ASN A 258 7.21 -9.38 -38.21
C ASN A 258 6.52 -10.00 -36.99
N THR A 259 7.38 -10.58 -36.17
CA THR A 259 7.12 -11.08 -34.82
C THR A 259 7.23 -9.90 -33.87
N GLU A 260 6.13 -9.51 -33.21
CA GLU A 260 6.22 -8.90 -31.88
C GLU A 260 5.25 -9.62 -30.95
N THR A 261 5.85 -10.45 -30.12
CA THR A 261 5.27 -11.07 -28.93
C THR A 261 5.00 -9.98 -27.89
N SER A 262 3.73 -9.66 -27.64
CA SER A 262 3.31 -8.96 -26.43
C SER A 262 2.68 -9.98 -25.48
N GLU A 263 3.54 -10.57 -24.64
CA GLU A 263 3.14 -11.40 -23.51
C GLU A 263 2.52 -10.51 -22.41
N CYS A 264 1.30 -10.84 -21.99
CA CYS A 264 0.66 -10.27 -20.81
C CYS A 264 1.05 -11.09 -19.56
N PRO A 265 1.71 -10.52 -18.53
CA PRO A 265 1.85 -11.16 -17.24
C PRO A 265 0.78 -10.64 -16.28
N CYS A 266 -0.41 -11.23 -16.31
CA CYS A 266 -1.42 -11.05 -15.27
C CYS A 266 -1.57 -12.35 -14.48
N LEU A 267 -0.57 -12.73 -13.70
CA LEU A 267 -0.68 -13.63 -12.54
C LEU A 267 0.65 -13.58 -11.73
N ARG A 268 0.76 -12.59 -10.85
CA ARG A 268 1.44 -12.69 -9.54
C ARG A 268 0.99 -11.55 -8.64
#